data_AF-A0ABD0QY79-F1
#
_entry.id   AF-A0ABD0QY79-F1
#
_cell.length_a   1.000
_cell.length_b   1.000
_cell.length_c   1.000
_cell.angle_alpha   90.00
_cell.angle_beta   90.00
_cell.angle_gamma   90.00
#
_symmetry.space_group_name_H-M   'P 1'
#
loop_
_entity.id
_entity.type
_entity.pdbx_description
1 polymer ?
#
loop_
_entity_poly.entity_id
_entity_poly.type
_entity_poly.pdbx_seq_one_letter_code
_entity_poly.pdbx_strand_id
1 'polypeptide(L)'
;PLYSFEDNSDYVYDVMWSPTHPALFACVDGVGHLDLWNLNNETEVPTASVTVEGNPALNRVRWAQSGREVAVGDSEGQVHIYDVGEQISVPRQDEWTRFVLTLTEINENREDVEELAAQRLAA
;
A
#
# COMPACT_ATOMS: atom_id res chain seq x y z
N PRO A 1 7.32 -6.94 12.35
CA PRO A 1 6.76 -6.75 10.98
C PRO A 1 7.86 -7.09 9.97
N LEU A 2 7.53 -7.51 8.74
CA LEU A 2 8.54 -7.71 7.69
C LEU A 2 8.99 -6.37 7.08
N TYR A 3 8.03 -5.47 6.87
CA TYR A 3 8.23 -4.11 6.37
C TYR A 3 7.15 -3.20 6.96
N SER A 4 7.41 -1.91 7.08
CA SER A 4 6.45 -0.90 7.56
C SER A 4 6.38 0.27 6.58
N PHE A 5 5.17 0.80 6.38
CA PHE A 5 4.90 1.98 5.56
C PHE A 5 4.46 3.12 6.48
N GLU A 6 5.20 4.24 6.46
CA GLU A 6 5.12 5.27 7.52
C GLU A 6 4.65 6.65 7.00
N ASP A 7 4.19 6.75 5.74
CA ASP A 7 3.80 8.03 5.11
C ASP A 7 2.32 8.42 5.35
N ASN A 8 1.53 7.58 6.02
CA ASN A 8 0.10 7.85 6.24
C ASN A 8 -0.10 9.08 7.13
N SER A 9 -1.11 9.89 6.82
CA SER A 9 -1.34 11.18 7.49
C SER A 9 -2.14 11.05 8.80
N ASP A 10 -2.91 9.97 8.96
CA ASP A 10 -3.59 9.58 10.20
C ASP A 10 -3.68 8.04 10.30
N TYR A 11 -4.42 7.53 11.28
CA TYR A 11 -4.67 6.12 11.45
C TYR A 11 -5.24 5.49 10.18
N VAL A 12 -4.59 4.42 9.72
CA VAL A 12 -5.08 3.57 8.63
C VAL A 12 -6.27 2.75 9.13
N TYR A 13 -7.40 2.83 8.42
CA TYR A 13 -8.65 2.18 8.81
C TYR A 13 -8.93 0.89 8.04
N ASP A 14 -8.51 0.82 6.78
CA ASP A 14 -8.64 -0.39 5.97
C ASP A 14 -7.52 -0.50 4.93
N VAL A 15 -7.18 -1.74 4.59
CA VAL A 15 -6.17 -2.07 3.58
C VAL A 15 -6.69 -3.21 2.72
N MET A 16 -6.46 -3.16 1.41
CA MET A 16 -6.79 -4.26 0.53
C MET A 16 -5.76 -4.40 -0.59
N TRP A 17 -5.27 -5.62 -0.78
CA TRP A 17 -4.43 -5.99 -1.90
C TRP A 17 -5.21 -6.01 -3.22
N SER A 18 -4.55 -5.62 -4.30
CA SER A 18 -5.09 -5.78 -5.65
C SER A 18 -5.31 -7.27 -5.95
N PRO A 19 -6.46 -7.66 -6.53
CA PRO A 19 -6.71 -9.04 -6.90
C PRO A 19 -5.95 -9.47 -8.16
N THR A 20 -5.34 -8.54 -8.89
CA THR A 20 -4.67 -8.80 -10.18
C THR A 20 -3.18 -8.47 -10.17
N HIS A 21 -2.72 -7.55 -9.33
CA HIS A 21 -1.32 -7.10 -9.28
C HIS A 21 -0.66 -7.51 -7.96
N PRO A 22 0.43 -8.30 -7.98
CA PRO A 22 0.92 -9.00 -6.78
C PRO A 22 1.57 -8.11 -5.73
N ALA A 23 2.20 -7.02 -6.17
CA ALA A 23 2.90 -6.08 -5.31
C ALA A 23 2.05 -4.85 -4.94
N LEU A 24 0.79 -4.77 -5.39
CA LEU A 24 -0.03 -3.56 -5.28
C LEU A 24 -1.10 -3.72 -4.19
N PHE A 25 -1.21 -2.74 -3.30
CA PHE A 25 -2.32 -2.64 -2.37
C PHE A 25 -2.80 -1.19 -2.24
N ALA A 26 -4.01 -1.03 -1.73
CA ALA A 26 -4.61 0.24 -1.38
C ALA A 26 -4.81 0.34 0.12
N CYS A 27 -4.62 1.52 0.70
CA CYS A 27 -4.98 1.82 2.08
C CYS A 27 -5.74 3.13 2.18
N VAL A 28 -6.53 3.27 3.24
CA VAL A 28 -7.31 4.46 3.54
C VAL A 28 -7.15 4.91 4.98
N ASP A 29 -7.19 6.23 5.22
CA ASP A 29 -6.96 6.81 6.55
C ASP A 29 -8.08 7.73 7.06
N GLY A 30 -7.91 8.19 8.30
CA GLY A 30 -8.85 9.05 9.03
C GLY A 30 -8.99 10.48 8.50
N VAL A 31 -8.14 10.92 7.57
CA VAL A 31 -8.14 12.29 7.03
C VAL A 31 -8.46 12.36 5.55
N GLY A 32 -9.04 11.29 4.99
CA GLY A 32 -9.57 11.32 3.63
C GLY A 32 -8.60 10.82 2.56
N HIS A 33 -7.46 10.24 2.94
CA HIS A 33 -6.47 9.77 1.98
C HIS A 33 -6.78 8.35 1.52
N LEU A 34 -6.68 8.15 0.21
CA LEU A 34 -6.60 6.87 -0.46
C LEU A 34 -5.23 6.76 -1.13
N ASP A 35 -4.41 5.84 -0.64
CA ASP A 35 -3.06 5.63 -1.15
C ASP A 35 -2.92 4.26 -1.81
N LEU A 36 -2.24 4.24 -2.95
CA LEU A 36 -1.84 3.03 -3.66
C LEU A 36 -0.34 2.81 -3.49
N TRP A 37 0.02 1.64 -3.00
CA TRP A 37 1.40 1.24 -2.73
C TRP A 37 1.80 0.07 -3.61
N ASN A 38 2.95 0.18 -4.27
CA ASN A 38 3.56 -0.92 -5.01
C ASN A 38 4.92 -1.26 -4.40
N LEU A 39 5.06 -2.46 -3.82
CA LEU A 39 6.31 -2.90 -3.19
C LEU A 39 7.49 -2.97 -4.16
N ASN A 40 7.24 -3.13 -5.46
CA ASN A 40 8.29 -3.15 -6.49
C ASN A 40 8.82 -1.73 -6.85
N ASN A 41 8.22 -0.69 -6.27
CA ASN A 41 8.61 0.71 -6.44
C ASN A 41 9.22 1.24 -5.12
N GLU A 42 9.63 2.51 -5.12
CA GLU A 42 10.05 3.20 -3.90
C GLU A 42 8.88 3.26 -2.91
N THR A 43 9.14 2.83 -1.67
CA THR A 43 8.15 2.66 -0.60
C THR A 43 8.22 3.77 0.45
N GLU A 44 9.00 4.82 0.21
CA GLU A 44 8.99 6.04 1.03
C GLU A 44 7.75 6.91 0.77
N VAL A 45 7.17 6.79 -0.42
CA VAL A 45 5.97 7.53 -0.84
C VAL A 45 5.01 6.61 -1.60
N PRO A 46 3.70 6.86 -1.56
CA PRO A 46 2.75 6.07 -2.31
C PRO A 46 2.96 6.24 -3.83
N THR A 47 2.66 5.19 -4.59
CA THR A 47 2.71 5.21 -6.05
C THR A 47 1.65 6.13 -6.64
N ALA A 48 0.49 6.24 -5.98
CA ALA A 48 -0.54 7.23 -6.28
C ALA A 48 -1.32 7.55 -5.00
N SER A 49 -1.79 8.79 -4.89
CA SER A 49 -2.57 9.25 -3.74
C SER A 49 -3.70 10.16 -4.21
N VAL A 50 -4.84 10.09 -3.52
CA VAL A 50 -5.97 11.01 -3.66
C VAL A 50 -6.48 11.37 -2.28
N THR A 51 -6.77 12.65 -2.07
CA THR A 51 -7.49 13.14 -0.89
C THR A 51 -8.91 13.52 -1.29
N VAL A 52 -9.91 12.99 -0.59
CA VAL A 52 -11.31 13.36 -0.77
C VAL A 52 -11.55 14.79 -0.25
N GLU A 53 -12.22 15.62 -1.04
CA GLU A 53 -12.53 17.00 -0.65
C GLU A 53 -13.35 17.03 0.66
N GLY A 54 -12.96 17.92 1.57
CA GLY A 54 -13.55 17.99 2.91
C GLY A 54 -12.91 17.06 3.93
N ASN A 55 -11.95 16.22 3.51
CA ASN A 55 -11.19 15.30 4.35
C ASN A 55 -12.06 14.39 5.25
N PRO A 56 -13.15 13.80 4.74
CA PRO A 56 -13.93 12.86 5.55
C PRO A 56 -13.11 11.59 5.79
N ALA A 57 -13.24 10.99 6.97
CA ALA A 57 -12.53 9.76 7.29
C ALA A 57 -12.97 8.61 6.36
N LEU A 58 -12.03 7.93 5.72
CA LEU A 58 -12.30 6.81 4.83
C LEU A 58 -12.22 5.49 5.61
N ASN A 59 -13.35 4.77 5.68
CA ASN A 59 -13.50 3.63 6.59
C ASN A 59 -13.26 2.27 5.93
N ARG A 60 -13.40 2.19 4.60
CA ARG A 60 -13.32 0.94 3.84
C ARG A 60 -12.74 1.18 2.46
N VAL A 61 -11.97 0.23 1.96
CA VAL A 61 -11.49 0.17 0.57
C VAL A 61 -11.76 -1.19 -0.04
N ARG A 62 -12.30 -1.24 -1.26
CA ARG A 62 -12.54 -2.47 -2.00
C ARG A 62 -12.08 -2.36 -3.44
N TRP A 63 -11.29 -3.33 -3.88
CA TRP A 63 -10.93 -3.48 -5.29
C TRP A 63 -12.07 -4.16 -6.06
N ALA A 64 -12.32 -3.69 -7.27
CA ALA A 64 -13.03 -4.48 -8.26
C ALA A 64 -12.19 -5.71 -8.64
N GLN A 65 -12.85 -6.81 -9.00
CA GLN A 65 -12.17 -8.07 -9.37
C GLN A 65 -11.26 -7.91 -10.61
N SER A 66 -11.54 -6.91 -11.45
CA SER A 66 -10.72 -6.46 -12.59
C SER A 66 -9.36 -5.90 -12.15
N GLY A 67 -9.25 -5.44 -10.91
CA GLY A 67 -8.12 -4.65 -10.40
C GLY A 67 -8.02 -3.24 -10.98
N ARG A 68 -9.02 -2.79 -11.75
CA ARG A 68 -9.00 -1.50 -12.46
C ARG A 68 -9.75 -0.39 -11.77
N GLU A 69 -10.55 -0.73 -10.76
CA GLU A 69 -11.32 0.24 -9.99
C GLU A 69 -11.17 -0.04 -8.50
N VAL A 70 -11.21 1.02 -7.70
CA VAL A 70 -11.30 0.96 -6.24
C VAL A 70 -12.49 1.77 -5.76
N ALA A 71 -13.24 1.17 -4.84
CA ALA A 71 -14.35 1.81 -4.15
C ALA A 71 -13.96 2.11 -2.69
N VAL A 72 -14.16 3.36 -2.26
CA VAL A 72 -13.95 3.77 -0.86
C VAL A 72 -15.21 4.36 -0.26
N GLY A 73 -15.50 4.00 0.98
CA GLY A 73 -16.62 4.54 1.75
C GLY A 73 -16.15 5.52 2.80
N ASP A 74 -16.79 6.68 2.90
CA ASP A 74 -16.43 7.72 3.86
C ASP A 74 -17.34 7.76 5.10
N SER A 75 -17.02 8.63 6.05
CA SER A 75 -17.78 8.84 7.29
C SER A 75 -19.09 9.61 7.11
N GLU A 76 -19.31 10.23 5.95
CA GLU A 76 -20.53 10.95 5.60
C GLU A 76 -21.56 10.06 4.87
N GLY A 77 -21.18 8.80 4.60
CA GLY A 77 -22.03 7.82 3.93
C GLY A 77 -21.95 7.87 2.41
N GLN A 78 -20.96 8.55 1.83
CA GLN A 78 -20.70 8.53 0.40
C GLN A 78 -19.77 7.38 0.03
N VAL A 79 -19.88 6.96 -1.24
CA VAL A 79 -18.97 5.98 -1.85
C VAL A 79 -18.32 6.63 -3.06
N HIS A 80 -16.98 6.68 -3.04
CA HIS A 80 -16.17 7.20 -4.13
C HIS A 80 -15.61 6.03 -4.93
N ILE A 81 -15.73 6.10 -6.26
CA ILE A 81 -15.19 5.09 -7.17
C ILE A 81 -14.09 5.76 -7.99
N TYR A 82 -12.90 5.15 -7.96
CA TYR A 82 -11.74 5.63 -8.72
C TYR A 82 -11.28 4.61 -9.73
N ASP A 83 -11.01 5.08 -10.94
CA ASP A 83 -10.28 4.31 -11.95
C ASP A 83 -8.79 4.27 -11.59
N VAL A 84 -8.23 3.07 -11.55
CA VAL A 84 -6.80 2.81 -11.37
C VAL A 84 -6.17 2.66 -12.75
N GLY A 85 -5.42 3.68 -13.16
CA GLY A 85 -4.80 3.75 -14.49
C GLY A 85 -4.03 2.47 -14.84
N GLU A 86 -4.07 2.09 -16.12
CA GLU A 86 -3.54 0.80 -16.60
C GLU A 86 -2.07 0.57 -16.25
N GLN A 87 -1.28 1.64 -16.19
CA GLN A 87 0.13 1.60 -15.82
C GLN A 87 0.38 1.15 -14.36
N ILE A 88 -0.64 1.21 -13.51
CA ILE A 88 -0.61 0.75 -12.11
C ILE A 88 -1.36 -0.57 -11.96
N SER A 89 -2.57 -0.68 -12.55
CA SER A 89 -3.46 -1.83 -12.33
C SER A 89 -3.08 -3.08 -13.11
N VAL A 90 -2.41 -2.95 -14.26
CA VAL A 90 -2.05 -4.09 -15.13
C VAL A 90 -0.60 -4.49 -14.85
N PRO A 91 -0.34 -5.64 -14.21
CA PRO A 91 1.03 -6.09 -13.93
C PRO A 91 1.76 -6.42 -15.23
N ARG A 92 3.06 -6.12 -15.25
CA ARG A 92 3.97 -6.56 -16.32
C ARG A 92 4.22 -8.07 -16.20
N GLN A 93 4.73 -8.69 -17.26
CA GLN A 93 4.98 -10.15 -17.27
C GLN A 93 5.98 -10.59 -16.19
N ASP A 94 6.92 -9.72 -15.83
CA ASP A 94 7.97 -9.96 -14.84
C ASP A 94 7.60 -9.47 -13.43
N GLU A 95 6.39 -8.93 -13.23
CA GLU A 95 6.00 -8.27 -11.98
C GLU A 95 6.05 -9.21 -10.77
N TRP A 96 5.66 -10.48 -10.96
CA TRP A 96 5.75 -11.50 -9.91
C TRP A 96 7.20 -11.83 -9.56
N THR A 97 8.07 -11.96 -10.56
CA THR A 97 9.49 -12.22 -10.34
C THR A 97 10.15 -11.06 -9.59
N ARG A 98 9.82 -9.82 -9.97
CA ARG A 98 10.28 -8.62 -9.26
C ARG A 98 9.79 -8.62 -7.80
N PHE A 99 8.53 -8.95 -7.57
CA PHE A 99 7.97 -9.01 -6.23
C PHE A 99 8.67 -10.01 -5.31
N VAL A 100 9.01 -11.19 -5.83
CA VAL A 100 9.77 -12.19 -5.07
C VAL A 100 11.17 -11.68 -4.71
N LEU A 101 11.84 -10.98 -5.63
CA LEU A 101 13.14 -10.36 -5.36
C LEU A 101 13.03 -9.27 -4.29
N THR A 102 12.06 -8.37 -4.40
CA THR A 102 11.83 -7.32 -3.40
C THR A 102 11.54 -7.90 -2.01
N LEU A 103 10.74 -8.97 -1.91
CA LEU A 103 10.50 -9.62 -0.62
C LEU A 103 11.76 -10.27 -0.03
N THR A 104 12.65 -10.77 -0.89
CA THR A 104 13.93 -11.35 -0.45
C THR A 104 14.83 -10.25 0.11
N GLU A 105 14.97 -9.14 -0.62
CA GLU A 105 15.75 -7.96 -0.20
C GLU A 105 15.22 -7.38 1.13
N ILE A 106 13.90 -7.25 1.27
CA ILE A 106 13.26 -6.79 2.51
C ILE A 106 13.58 -7.73 3.68
N ASN A 107 13.55 -9.05 3.46
CA ASN A 107 13.84 -10.02 4.51
C ASN A 107 15.32 -9.98 4.93
N GLU A 108 16.24 -9.90 3.98
CA GLU A 108 17.68 -9.77 4.25
C GLU A 108 17.98 -8.49 5.04
N ASN A 109 17.45 -7.35 4.61
CA ASN A 109 17.62 -6.06 5.31
C ASN A 109 17.10 -6.12 6.76
N ARG A 110 16.04 -6.90 7.01
CA ARG A 110 15.51 -7.08 8.36
C ARG A 110 16.45 -7.89 9.24
N GLU A 111 16.98 -9.00 8.72
CA GLU A 111 17.91 -9.86 9.47
C GLU A 111 19.17 -9.09 9.87
N ASP A 112 19.72 -8.28 8.96
CA ASP A 112 20.88 -7.41 9.23
C ASP A 112 20.60 -6.40 10.37
N VAL A 113 19.42 -5.78 10.37
CA VAL A 113 19.03 -4.82 11.42
C VAL A 113 18.87 -5.51 12.78
N GLU A 114 18.27 -6.70 12.81
CA GLU A 114 18.12 -7.50 14.03
C GLU A 114 19.49 -7.93 14.59
N GLU A 115 20.42 -8.35 13.73
CA GLU A 115 21.77 -8.72 14.13
C GLU A 115 22.55 -7.53 14.71
N LEU A 116 22.52 -6.37 14.03
CA LEU A 116 23.17 -5.15 14.51
C LEU A 116 22.61 -4.68 15.86
N ALA A 117 21.30 -4.79 16.06
CA ALA A 117 20.66 -4.46 17.33
C ALA A 117 21.14 -5.40 18.45
N ALA A 118 21.20 -6.71 18.19
CA ALA A 118 21.69 -7.70 19.15
C ALA A 118 23.15 -7.47 19.54
N GLN A 119 24.01 -7.14 18.58
CA GLN A 119 25.43 -6.81 18.84
C GLN A 119 25.57 -5.57 19.74
N ARG A 120 24.75 -4.54 19.55
CA ARG A 120 24.75 -3.33 20.40
C ARG A 120 24.28 -3.58 21.82
N LEU A 121 23.32 -4.49 22.01
CA LEU A 121 22.83 -4.88 23.33
C LEU A 121 23.84 -5.72 24.13
N ALA A 122 24.74 -6.42 23.43
CA ALA A 122 25.77 -7.25 24.03
C ALA A 122 27.07 -6.50 24.38
N ALA A 123 27.21 -5.23 23.97
CA ALA A 123 28.36 -4.35 24.21
C ALA A 123 28.09 -3.38 25.38
#